data_AF-A0A7M3LSY5-F1
#
_entry.id   AF-A0A7M3LSY5-F1
#
_cell.length_a   1.000
_cell.length_b   1.000
_cell.length_c   1.000
_cell.angle_alpha   90.00
_cell.angle_beta   90.00
_cell.angle_gamma   90.00
#
_symmetry.space_group_name_H-M   'P 1'
#
loop_
_entity.id
_entity.type
_entity.pdbx_description
1 polymer ?
#
loop_
_entity_poly.entity_id
_entity_poly.type
_entity_poly.pdbx_seq_one_letter_code
_entity_poly.pdbx_strand_id
1 'polypeptide(L)'
;MTEFVDEARSRTARLLRMAATEDGRTRARIIEYADTTPEPPLMGRDGIRTTGCPRCRRTMWWQRDAGGPLWVCASCGHVQDPGP
;
A
#
# COMPACT_ATOMS: atom_id res chain seq x y z
N MET A 1 -12.38 17.28 -9.25
CA MET A 1 -11.24 18.19 -8.97
C MET A 1 -10.36 17.56 -7.89
N THR A 2 -9.55 16.56 -8.25
CA THR A 2 -8.65 15.85 -7.29
C THR A 2 -7.31 15.42 -7.89
N GLU A 3 -6.98 15.82 -9.13
CA GLU A 3 -5.72 15.39 -9.78
C GLU A 3 -4.47 15.75 -8.95
N PHE A 4 -4.42 16.95 -8.35
CA PHE A 4 -3.32 17.36 -7.47
C PHE A 4 -3.21 16.55 -6.17
N VAL A 5 -4.35 16.12 -5.60
CA VAL A 5 -4.36 15.34 -4.35
C VAL A 5 -3.92 13.90 -4.62
N ASP A 6 -4.33 13.36 -5.76
CA ASP A 6 -3.91 12.03 -6.22
C ASP A 6 -2.43 12.03 -6.65
N GLU A 7 -1.95 13.11 -7.30
CA GLU A 7 -0.52 13.30 -7.63
C GLU A 7 0.36 13.50 -6.38
N ALA A 8 -0.14 14.20 -5.36
CA ALA A 8 0.58 14.37 -4.09
C ALA A 8 0.73 13.06 -3.30
N ARG A 9 -0.18 12.10 -3.53
CA ARG A 9 -0.16 10.75 -2.93
C ARG A 9 0.63 9.73 -3.77
N SER A 10 0.80 9.99 -5.06
CA SER A 10 1.57 9.13 -5.96
C SER A 10 3.05 9.10 -5.56
N ARG A 11 3.53 7.90 -5.23
CA ARG A 11 4.94 7.64 -4.95
C ARG A 11 5.78 7.92 -6.20
N THR A 12 5.28 7.55 -7.37
CA THR A 12 5.93 7.77 -8.67
C THR A 12 6.14 9.26 -8.94
N ALA A 13 5.12 10.10 -8.75
CA ALA A 13 5.26 11.55 -8.91
C ALA A 13 6.34 12.13 -7.96
N ARG A 14 6.40 11.64 -6.72
CA ARG A 14 7.44 12.04 -5.76
C ARG A 14 8.83 11.58 -6.18
N LEU A 15 8.98 10.35 -6.67
CA LEU A 15 10.25 9.81 -7.17
C LEU A 15 10.74 10.59 -8.39
N LEU A 16 9.86 10.91 -9.34
CA LEU A 16 10.23 11.69 -10.53
C LEU A 16 10.66 13.12 -10.19
N ARG A 17 10.07 13.75 -9.15
CA ARG A 17 10.59 15.02 -8.62
C ARG A 17 12.00 14.91 -8.05
N MET A 18 12.33 13.79 -7.38
CA MET A 18 13.70 13.53 -6.91
C MET A 18 14.68 13.25 -8.06
N ALA A 19 14.20 12.74 -9.19
CA ALA A 19 15.00 12.50 -10.38
C ALA A 19 15.44 13.80 -11.10
N ALA A 20 14.94 14.97 -10.68
CA ALA A 20 15.40 16.29 -11.12
C ALA A 20 16.76 16.66 -10.48
N THR A 21 17.75 15.78 -10.65
CA THR A 21 19.14 15.95 -10.21
C THR A 21 20.07 16.04 -11.42
N GLU A 22 21.23 16.69 -11.25
CA GLU A 22 22.27 16.82 -12.28
C GLU A 22 23.06 15.51 -12.48
N ASP A 23 23.04 14.59 -11.51
CA ASP A 23 23.68 13.29 -11.66
C ASP A 23 22.84 12.33 -12.51
N GLY A 24 23.28 12.12 -13.76
CA GLY A 24 22.62 11.24 -14.72
C GLY A 24 22.50 9.78 -14.27
N ARG A 25 23.42 9.26 -13.45
CA ARG A 25 23.34 7.86 -12.96
C ARG A 25 22.25 7.71 -11.90
N THR A 26 22.20 8.64 -10.95
CA THR A 26 21.15 8.66 -9.92
C THR A 26 19.78 8.89 -10.56
N ARG A 27 19.67 9.81 -11.51
CA ARG A 27 18.44 10.02 -12.29
C ARG A 27 17.95 8.75 -12.97
N ALA A 28 18.81 8.04 -13.68
CA ALA A 28 18.45 6.80 -14.37
C ALA A 28 17.90 5.73 -13.41
N ARG A 29 18.57 5.55 -12.26
CA ARG A 29 18.14 4.59 -11.22
C ARG A 29 16.80 4.94 -10.59
N ILE A 30 16.52 6.23 -10.37
CA ILE A 30 15.24 6.67 -9.80
C ILE A 30 14.10 6.43 -10.80
N ILE A 31 14.33 6.70 -12.09
CA ILE A 31 13.34 6.45 -13.16
C ILE A 31 13.06 4.95 -13.27
N GLU A 32 14.10 4.11 -13.34
CA GLU A 32 13.97 2.65 -13.41
C GLU A 32 13.19 2.11 -12.19
N TYR A 33 13.51 2.60 -10.99
CA TYR A 33 12.81 2.19 -9.78
C TYR A 33 11.34 2.63 -9.74
N ALA A 34 11.03 3.83 -10.27
CA ALA A 34 9.67 4.31 -10.36
C ALA A 34 8.84 3.50 -11.36
N ASP A 35 9.43 3.08 -12.48
CA ASP A 35 8.77 2.31 -13.54
C ASP A 35 8.53 0.84 -13.13
N THR A 36 9.51 0.23 -12.46
CA THR A 36 9.44 -1.19 -12.07
C THR A 36 8.67 -1.46 -10.78
N THR A 37 8.37 -0.43 -10.00
CA THR A 37 7.65 -0.58 -8.72
C THR A 37 6.23 -0.03 -8.85
N PRO A 38 5.18 -0.83 -8.65
CA PRO A 38 3.80 -0.35 -8.73
C PRO A 38 3.52 0.70 -7.64
N GLU A 39 2.51 1.54 -7.86
CA GLU A 39 2.01 2.42 -6.82
C GLU A 39 1.51 1.57 -5.64
N PRO A 40 1.86 1.95 -4.39
CA PRO A 40 1.30 1.26 -3.24
C PRO A 40 -0.22 1.43 -3.30
N PRO A 41 -0.99 0.40 -2.91
CA PRO A 41 -2.43 0.51 -2.86
C PRO A 41 -2.81 1.70 -1.98
N LEU A 42 -3.88 2.41 -2.36
CA LEU A 42 -4.41 3.52 -1.59
C LEU A 42 -4.68 3.04 -0.16
N MET A 43 -3.77 3.37 0.77
CA MET A 43 -3.98 3.16 2.19
C MET A 43 -5.19 4.00 2.56
N GLY A 44 -6.30 3.33 2.88
CA GLY A 44 -7.51 4.00 3.35
C GLY A 44 -7.20 4.87 4.59
N ARG A 45 -8.13 5.75 4.96
CA ARG A 45 -8.01 6.61 6.16
C ARG A 45 -7.59 5.85 7.42
N ASP A 46 -7.95 4.58 7.51
CA ASP A 46 -7.73 3.75 8.69
C ASP A 46 -6.35 3.07 8.73
N GLY A 47 -5.51 3.27 7.70
CA GLY A 47 -4.16 2.72 7.62
C GLY A 47 -4.10 1.19 7.67
N ILE A 48 -3.01 0.67 8.22
CA ILE A 48 -2.84 -0.77 8.47
C ILE A 48 -3.59 -1.13 9.75
N ARG A 49 -4.71 -1.85 9.61
CA ARG A 49 -5.45 -2.38 10.76
C ARG A 49 -5.02 -3.82 11.04
N THR A 50 -4.79 -4.12 12.31
CA THR A 50 -4.49 -5.47 12.79
C THR A 50 -5.37 -5.84 13.98
N THR A 51 -5.61 -7.13 14.18
CA THR A 51 -6.31 -7.68 15.37
C THR A 51 -5.73 -9.05 15.73
N GLY A 52 -6.23 -9.66 16.82
CA GLY A 52 -5.84 -11.01 17.24
C GLY A 52 -6.72 -12.09 16.62
N CYS A 53 -6.11 -13.18 16.16
CA CYS A 53 -6.84 -14.33 15.62
C CYS A 53 -7.52 -15.14 16.73
N PRO A 54 -8.84 -15.39 16.66
CA PRO A 54 -9.54 -16.20 17.67
C PRO A 54 -9.08 -17.66 17.68
N ARG A 55 -8.48 -18.16 16.59
CA ARG A 55 -8.02 -19.57 16.49
C ARG A 55 -6.63 -19.80 17.06
N CYS A 56 -5.65 -18.97 16.69
CA CYS A 56 -4.24 -19.20 17.04
C CYS A 56 -3.61 -18.07 17.85
N ARG A 57 -4.37 -17.03 18.21
CA ARG A 57 -3.91 -15.84 18.96
C ARG A 57 -2.79 -15.04 18.28
N ARG A 58 -2.48 -15.32 17.01
CA ARG A 58 -1.52 -14.55 16.17
C ARG A 58 -2.21 -13.37 15.48
N THR A 59 -1.43 -12.48 14.91
CA THR A 59 -1.92 -11.29 14.20
C THR A 59 -2.77 -11.64 12.97
N MET A 60 -3.90 -10.95 12.86
CA MET A 60 -4.71 -10.85 11.66
C MET A 60 -4.56 -9.45 11.05
N TRP A 61 -4.63 -9.39 9.73
CA TRP A 61 -4.48 -8.17 8.93
C TRP A 61 -5.79 -7.86 8.24
N TRP A 62 -6.15 -6.58 8.22
CA TRP A 62 -7.27 -6.11 7.42
C TRP A 62 -6.89 -6.09 5.94
N GLN A 63 -7.69 -6.77 5.12
CA GLN A 63 -7.57 -6.81 3.68
C GLN A 63 -8.85 -6.26 3.07
N ARG A 64 -8.76 -5.72 1.86
CA ARG A 64 -9.93 -5.28 1.08
C ARG A 64 -9.84 -5.92 -0.30
N ASP A 65 -10.78 -6.80 -0.62
CA ASP A 65 -10.88 -7.45 -1.91
C ASP A 65 -12.14 -6.98 -2.67
N ALA A 66 -12.43 -7.61 -3.81
CA ALA A 66 -13.60 -7.29 -4.63
C ALA A 66 -14.94 -7.60 -3.94
N GLY A 67 -14.95 -8.49 -2.95
CA GLY A 67 -16.13 -8.87 -2.17
C GLY A 67 -16.33 -8.00 -0.92
N GLY A 68 -15.29 -7.31 -0.45
CA GLY A 68 -15.38 -6.38 0.66
C GLY A 68 -14.13 -6.38 1.54
N PRO A 69 -14.20 -5.72 2.70
CA PRO A 69 -13.15 -5.84 3.70
C PRO A 69 -13.21 -7.20 4.41
N LEU A 70 -12.05 -7.75 4.80
CA LEU A 70 -11.89 -9.04 5.48
C LEU A 70 -10.73 -8.97 6.48
N TRP A 71 -10.78 -9.74 7.56
CA TRP A 71 -9.62 -10.02 8.41
C TRP A 71 -8.98 -11.34 8.01
N VAL A 72 -7.66 -11.36 7.78
CA VAL A 72 -6.91 -12.57 7.39
C VAL A 72 -5.74 -12.82 8.34
N CYS A 73 -5.67 -14.01 8.93
CA CYS A 73 -4.55 -14.42 9.78
C CYS A 73 -3.33 -14.84 8.94
N ALA A 74 -2.20 -14.16 9.13
CA ALA A 74 -0.95 -14.47 8.43
C ALA A 74 -0.31 -15.81 8.84
N SER A 75 -0.77 -16.42 9.94
CA SER A 75 -0.19 -17.67 10.46
C SER A 75 -1.04 -18.90 10.16
N CYS A 76 -2.33 -18.88 10.49
CA CYS A 76 -3.22 -20.05 10.31
C CYS A 76 -4.18 -19.93 9.13
N GLY A 77 -4.15 -18.82 8.39
CA GLY A 77 -5.04 -18.59 7.24
C GLY A 77 -6.51 -18.37 7.59
N HIS A 78 -6.87 -18.26 8.87
CA HIS A 78 -8.25 -17.95 9.25
C HIS A 78 -8.70 -16.62 8.65
N VAL A 79 -9.89 -16.63 8.02
CA VAL A 79 -10.56 -15.45 7.50
C VAL A 79 -11.78 -15.16 8.36
N GLN A 80 -12.02 -13.89 8.66
CA GLN A 80 -13.18 -13.42 9.42
C GLN A 80 -13.74 -12.16 8.76
N ASP A 81 -15.05 -12.10 8.59
CA ASP A 81 -15.71 -10.89 8.11
C ASP A 81 -15.60 -9.76 9.14
N PRO A 82 -15.45 -8.50 8.70
CA PRO A 82 -15.70 -7.36 9.56
C PRO A 82 -17.15 -7.45 9.97
N GLY A 83 -17.42 -7.48 11.28
CA GLY A 83 -18.78 -7.32 11.77
C GLY A 83 -19.43 -6.01 11.26
N PRO A 84 -20.75 -5.85 11.47
CA PRO A 84 -21.47 -4.63 11.14
C PRO A 84 -20.87 -3.38 11.81
#